data_AF-A0AAD3CUV2-F1
#
_entry.id   AF-A0AAD3CUV2-F1
#
_cell.length_a   1.000
_cell.length_b   1.000
_cell.length_c   1.000
_cell.angle_alpha   90.00
_cell.angle_beta   90.00
_cell.angle_gamma   90.00
#
_symmetry.space_group_name_H-M   'P 1'
#
loop_
_entity.id
_entity.type
_entity.pdbx_description
1 polymer ?
#
loop_
_entity_poly.entity_id
_entity_poly.type
_entity_poly.pdbx_seq_one_letter_code
_entity_poly.pdbx_strand_id
1 'polypeptide(L)'
;MTWVQIGDTIDSGISRKMAINDDGSQICFSTDYVGNSGPGVFLSVYRLVTDSSEVSWKQIGGYLADGGGYYGWYNINFDMNSSDNRIIVGYSDGSGRYYNGDAKVLEYNEELNEWKQVANDLGDGTHVKMSADGNTVAVGRHFDMAYFFSGGETPCCDTYVKVYSLTQRDGELHWEKAATINAGPRYYFGYQFVATSALDRFAVAAKESYSVFDVTFSDQERE
;
A
#
# COMPACT_ATOMS: atom_id res chain seq x y z
N MET A 1 18.90 -9.86 27.16
CA MET A 1 18.44 -9.89 25.76
C MET A 1 19.36 -8.98 24.99
N THR A 2 20.01 -9.48 23.95
CA THR A 2 20.98 -8.71 23.16
C THR A 2 20.37 -8.50 21.79
N TRP A 3 20.28 -7.25 21.35
CA TRP A 3 19.85 -6.92 19.99
C TRP A 3 21.02 -7.20 19.03
N VAL A 4 20.72 -7.85 17.91
CA VAL A 4 21.67 -8.13 16.83
C VAL A 4 21.19 -7.38 15.59
N GLN A 5 22.06 -6.57 15.01
CA GLN A 5 21.81 -5.93 13.73
C GLN A 5 21.94 -6.97 12.61
N ILE A 6 20.97 -6.98 11.68
CA ILE A 6 20.99 -7.82 10.48
C ILE A 6 21.25 -6.92 9.28
N GLY A 7 22.39 -7.14 8.61
CA GLY A 7 22.80 -6.35 7.46
C GLY A 7 23.41 -4.99 7.80
N ASP A 8 23.86 -4.30 6.75
CA ASP A 8 24.38 -2.93 6.85
C ASP A 8 23.27 -1.90 7.09
N THR A 9 23.66 -0.69 7.49
CA THR A 9 22.73 0.44 7.58
C THR A 9 22.27 0.85 6.18
N ILE A 10 20.95 0.96 5.98
CA ILE A 10 20.36 1.54 4.77
C ILE A 10 20.31 3.06 4.95
N ASP A 11 21.02 3.81 4.09
CA ASP A 11 20.88 5.27 4.00
C ASP A 11 19.91 5.61 2.86
N SER A 12 18.63 5.70 3.20
CA SER A 12 17.55 6.05 2.27
C SER A 12 17.20 7.55 2.32
N GLY A 13 17.94 8.38 3.06
CA GLY A 13 17.59 9.77 3.29
C GLY A 13 16.37 9.95 4.21
N ILE A 14 15.57 11.00 3.97
CA ILE A 14 14.38 11.29 4.79
C ILE A 14 13.26 10.34 4.37
N SER A 15 13.01 9.32 5.19
CA SER A 15 11.92 8.37 4.96
C SER A 15 10.63 8.75 5.67
N ARG A 16 9.49 8.65 4.96
CA ARG A 16 8.16 8.98 5.52
C ARG A 16 7.38 7.75 5.99
N LYS A 17 7.57 6.62 5.32
CA LYS A 17 6.93 5.34 5.64
C LYS A 17 7.89 4.20 5.37
N MET A 18 7.65 3.10 6.07
CA MET A 18 8.40 1.86 5.97
C MET A 18 7.44 0.68 6.04
N ALA A 19 7.69 -0.35 5.24
CA ALA A 19 7.04 -1.64 5.33
C ALA A 19 8.10 -2.74 5.28
N ILE A 20 7.85 -3.84 5.98
CA ILE A 20 8.66 -5.05 5.94
C ILE A 20 7.74 -6.21 5.59
N ASN A 21 8.22 -7.18 4.82
CA ASN A 21 7.45 -8.38 4.53
C ASN A 21 7.52 -9.36 5.71
N ASP A 22 6.65 -10.38 5.73
CA ASP A 22 6.49 -11.25 6.92
C ASP A 22 7.76 -12.02 7.31
N ASP A 23 8.60 -12.40 6.34
CA ASP A 23 9.85 -13.13 6.60
C ASP A 23 11.05 -12.20 6.92
N GLY A 24 10.85 -10.89 6.83
CA GLY A 24 11.87 -9.89 7.09
C GLY A 24 12.98 -9.82 6.04
N SER A 25 12.85 -10.51 4.91
CA SER A 25 13.85 -10.53 3.84
C SER A 25 13.75 -9.30 2.92
N GLN A 26 12.67 -8.54 2.98
CA GLN A 26 12.45 -7.34 2.19
C GLN A 26 11.93 -6.20 3.03
N ILE A 27 12.44 -5.00 2.74
CA ILE A 27 12.04 -3.76 3.38
C ILE A 27 11.84 -2.71 2.31
N CYS A 28 10.81 -1.90 2.48
CA CYS A 28 10.45 -0.86 1.53
C CYS A 28 10.30 0.47 2.25
N PHE A 29 10.85 1.52 1.66
CA PHE A 29 10.82 2.87 2.21
C PHE A 29 10.35 3.85 1.17
N SER A 30 9.48 4.78 1.57
CA SER A 30 9.29 6.01 0.82
C SER A 30 10.33 7.03 1.24
N THR A 31 10.96 7.67 0.27
CA THR A 31 12.00 8.68 0.49
C THR A 31 11.59 9.98 -0.18
N ASP A 32 11.77 11.09 0.54
CA ASP A 32 11.68 12.42 -0.06
C ASP A 32 12.96 12.65 -0.87
N TYR A 33 12.83 12.78 -2.19
CA TYR A 33 13.99 13.20 -2.98
C TYR A 33 14.18 14.70 -2.87
N VAL A 34 15.31 15.08 -2.28
CA VAL A 34 15.76 16.47 -2.17
C VAL A 34 16.83 16.75 -3.24
N GLY A 35 16.50 16.55 -4.51
CA GLY A 35 17.40 16.85 -5.64
C GLY A 35 16.76 17.73 -6.71
N ASN A 36 17.59 18.25 -7.63
CA ASN A 36 17.26 19.29 -8.61
C ASN A 36 16.23 18.90 -9.70
N SER A 37 15.71 17.66 -9.72
CA SER A 37 14.71 17.18 -10.67
C SER A 37 13.26 17.46 -10.24
N GLY A 38 13.07 18.15 -9.11
CA GLY A 38 11.75 18.52 -8.58
C GLY A 38 11.33 17.65 -7.39
N PRO A 39 10.32 18.08 -6.62
CA PRO A 39 9.81 17.34 -5.49
C PRO A 39 9.15 16.04 -5.98
N GLY A 40 9.70 14.90 -5.56
CA GLY A 40 9.12 13.59 -5.80
C GLY A 40 9.36 12.68 -4.60
N VAL A 41 8.34 11.92 -4.21
CA VAL A 41 8.52 10.81 -3.26
C VAL A 41 8.77 9.56 -4.07
N PHE A 42 9.88 8.89 -3.78
CA PHE A 42 10.26 7.65 -4.43
C PHE A 42 10.06 6.50 -3.47
N LEU A 43 9.66 5.36 -4.01
CA LEU A 43 9.60 4.12 -3.26
C LEU A 43 10.80 3.26 -3.65
N SER A 44 11.58 2.86 -2.64
CA SER A 44 12.74 1.99 -2.79
C SER A 44 12.50 0.70 -2.02
N VAL A 45 12.68 -0.44 -2.69
CA VAL A 45 12.61 -1.76 -2.08
C VAL A 45 14.02 -2.32 -1.96
N TYR A 46 14.37 -2.78 -0.77
CA TYR A 46 15.63 -3.45 -0.47
C TYR A 46 15.35 -4.89 -0.09
N ARG A 47 16.22 -5.78 -0.57
CA ARG A 47 16.23 -7.18 -0.23
C ARG A 47 17.47 -7.52 0.56
N LEU A 48 17.31 -8.35 1.58
CA LEU A 48 18.40 -8.94 2.33
C LEU A 48 19.13 -9.96 1.45
N VAL A 49 20.43 -9.77 1.27
CA VAL A 49 21.29 -10.66 0.49
C VAL A 49 22.35 -11.23 1.42
N THR A 50 22.38 -12.55 1.49
CA THR A 50 23.42 -13.34 2.15
C THR A 50 24.40 -13.86 1.10
N ASP A 51 25.62 -13.32 1.10
CA ASP A 51 26.77 -13.96 0.48
C ASP A 51 27.61 -14.63 1.57
N SER A 52 28.36 -15.66 1.21
CA SER A 52 29.22 -16.59 1.99
C SER A 52 29.95 -16.08 3.24
N SER A 53 30.02 -14.77 3.51
CA SER A 53 30.51 -14.19 4.76
C SER A 53 29.79 -12.92 5.24
N GLU A 54 28.82 -12.39 4.49
CA GLU A 54 28.21 -11.08 4.75
C GLU A 54 26.70 -11.08 4.48
N VAL A 55 25.97 -10.42 5.38
CA VAL A 55 24.57 -10.08 5.22
C VAL A 55 24.53 -8.61 4.84
N SER A 56 23.87 -8.25 3.74
CA SER A 56 23.75 -6.84 3.30
C SER A 56 22.37 -6.56 2.72
N TRP A 57 21.95 -5.30 2.74
CA TRP A 57 20.72 -4.86 2.08
C TRP A 57 21.05 -4.34 0.68
N LYS A 58 20.39 -4.88 -0.34
CA LYS A 58 20.55 -4.42 -1.73
C LYS A 58 19.22 -3.91 -2.26
N GLN A 59 19.23 -2.71 -2.84
CA GLN A 59 18.06 -2.20 -3.55
C GLN A 59 17.77 -3.12 -4.75
N ILE A 60 16.51 -3.48 -4.93
CA ILE A 60 16.04 -4.30 -6.06
C ILE A 60 15.20 -3.43 -7.02
N GLY A 61 15.51 -3.52 -8.31
CA GLY A 61 14.91 -2.68 -9.34
C GLY A 61 15.27 -1.19 -9.23
N GLY A 62 14.69 -0.41 -10.14
CA GLY A 62 14.77 1.05 -10.10
C GLY A 62 13.88 1.66 -9.01
N TYR A 63 13.98 2.97 -8.84
CA TYR A 63 13.02 3.70 -8.02
C TYR A 63 11.63 3.60 -8.62
N LEU A 64 10.66 3.31 -7.76
CA LEU A 64 9.26 3.34 -8.11
C LEU A 64 8.78 4.79 -7.97
N ALA A 65 8.76 5.49 -9.09
CA ALA A 65 8.20 6.82 -9.21
C ALA A 65 6.81 6.69 -9.83
N ASP A 66 5.79 7.07 -9.09
CA ASP A 66 4.45 7.17 -9.69
C ASP A 66 4.18 8.60 -10.12
N GLY A 67 3.61 8.76 -11.31
CA GLY A 67 3.36 10.02 -12.01
C GLY A 67 2.27 10.89 -11.38
N GLY A 68 2.14 10.91 -10.04
CA GLY A 68 1.23 11.79 -9.33
C GLY A 68 1.72 13.24 -9.41
N GLY A 69 1.51 13.91 -10.55
CA GLY A 69 2.10 15.23 -10.87
C GLY A 69 2.17 16.22 -9.71
N TYR A 70 3.22 17.06 -9.68
CA TYR A 70 3.68 18.12 -8.74
C TYR A 70 3.16 18.23 -7.27
N TYR A 71 1.92 17.84 -6.96
CA TYR A 71 1.28 17.90 -5.64
C TYR A 71 0.77 16.56 -5.09
N GLY A 72 0.71 15.46 -5.88
CA GLY A 72 0.24 14.15 -5.41
C GLY A 72 1.19 13.38 -4.49
N TRP A 73 2.36 13.94 -4.25
CA TRP A 73 3.50 13.25 -3.68
C TRP A 73 3.47 13.14 -2.15
N TYR A 74 2.54 13.80 -1.46
CA TYR A 74 2.56 13.83 0.01
C TYR A 74 2.00 12.57 0.67
N ASN A 75 1.24 11.73 -0.04
CA ASN A 75 0.51 10.60 0.53
C ASN A 75 0.73 9.29 -0.24
N ILE A 76 1.99 8.86 -0.41
CA ILE A 76 2.26 7.49 -0.84
C ILE A 76 1.93 6.54 0.31
N ASN A 77 1.19 5.47 0.02
CA ASN A 77 0.92 4.34 0.89
C ASN A 77 1.38 3.10 0.15
N PHE A 78 1.90 2.13 0.90
CA PHE A 78 2.32 0.87 0.31
C PHE A 78 2.27 -0.24 1.35
N ASP A 79 2.18 -1.46 0.85
CA ASP A 79 2.22 -2.69 1.61
C ASP A 79 2.90 -3.77 0.75
N MET A 80 3.47 -4.79 1.38
CA MET A 80 4.19 -5.86 0.68
C MET A 80 3.60 -7.21 1.02
N ASN A 81 3.60 -8.13 0.06
CA ASN A 81 3.29 -9.52 0.36
C ASN A 81 4.50 -10.24 0.96
N SER A 82 4.25 -11.44 1.50
CA SER A 82 5.30 -12.23 2.12
C SER A 82 6.00 -13.22 1.19
N SER A 83 5.42 -13.54 0.03
CA SER A 83 5.86 -14.67 -0.79
C SER A 83 6.45 -14.32 -2.17
N ASP A 84 5.97 -13.28 -2.86
CA ASP A 84 6.07 -13.24 -4.35
C ASP A 84 6.64 -11.94 -4.92
N ASN A 85 7.44 -11.20 -4.15
CA ASN A 85 7.99 -9.91 -4.57
C ASN A 85 6.92 -8.94 -5.09
N ARG A 86 5.72 -8.97 -4.48
CA ARG A 86 4.63 -8.07 -4.83
C ARG A 86 4.51 -6.97 -3.80
N ILE A 87 4.19 -5.79 -4.31
CA ILE A 87 3.89 -4.61 -3.50
C ILE A 87 2.62 -3.98 -4.03
N ILE A 88 1.78 -3.46 -3.14
CA ILE A 88 0.73 -2.53 -3.53
C ILE A 88 1.24 -1.13 -3.25
N VAL A 89 1.04 -0.23 -4.20
CA VAL A 89 1.35 1.19 -4.07
C VAL A 89 0.08 1.96 -4.30
N GLY A 90 -0.27 2.81 -3.34
CA GLY A 90 -1.36 3.76 -3.42
C GLY A 90 -0.84 5.18 -3.31
N TYR A 91 -1.43 6.08 -4.10
CA TYR A 91 -1.10 7.51 -4.10
C TYR A 91 -2.39 8.32 -4.16
N SER A 92 -2.32 9.58 -3.72
CA SER A 92 -3.40 10.55 -3.89
C SER A 92 -2.98 11.57 -4.94
N ASP A 93 -3.78 11.79 -5.98
CA ASP A 93 -3.55 12.97 -6.82
C ASP A 93 -3.78 14.24 -5.96
N GLY A 94 -2.76 15.08 -5.82
CA GLY A 94 -2.86 16.29 -5.01
C GLY A 94 -3.62 17.40 -5.74
N SER A 95 -4.30 17.06 -6.84
CA SER A 95 -4.95 17.98 -7.77
C SER A 95 -6.35 18.34 -7.31
N GLY A 96 -6.46 19.06 -6.20
CA GLY A 96 -7.64 19.87 -5.86
C GLY A 96 -8.61 19.27 -4.82
N ARG A 97 -9.86 19.73 -4.86
CA ARG A 97 -10.87 19.59 -3.78
C ARG A 97 -11.36 18.15 -3.53
N TYR A 98 -10.96 17.19 -4.36
CA TYR A 98 -11.31 15.79 -4.25
C TYR A 98 -10.03 14.99 -4.46
N TYR A 99 -9.45 14.46 -3.37
CA TYR A 99 -8.34 13.52 -3.48
C TYR A 99 -8.89 12.28 -4.18
N ASN A 100 -8.54 12.10 -5.46
CA ASN A 100 -8.75 10.85 -6.16
C ASN A 100 -7.45 10.07 -5.97
N GLY A 101 -7.53 9.08 -5.09
CA GLY A 101 -6.44 8.13 -4.97
C GLY A 101 -6.45 7.18 -6.15
N ASP A 102 -5.30 6.60 -6.43
CA ASP A 102 -5.19 5.44 -7.29
C ASP A 102 -4.16 4.47 -6.72
N ALA A 103 -4.36 3.19 -7.00
CA ALA A 103 -3.54 2.12 -6.46
C ALA A 103 -3.26 1.08 -7.53
N LYS A 104 -2.08 0.49 -7.46
CA LYS A 104 -1.67 -0.61 -8.33
C LYS A 104 -0.80 -1.59 -7.59
N VAL A 105 -0.80 -2.82 -8.09
CA VAL A 105 0.10 -3.87 -7.62
C VAL A 105 1.26 -3.99 -8.59
N LEU A 106 2.47 -4.04 -8.06
CA LEU A 106 3.68 -4.26 -8.82
C LEU A 106 4.30 -5.58 -8.39
N GLU A 107 4.82 -6.33 -9.35
CA GLU A 107 5.59 -7.55 -9.16
C GLU A 107 7.01 -7.33 -9.70
N TYR A 108 8.00 -7.74 -8.93
CA TYR A 108 9.40 -7.62 -9.33
C TYR A 108 9.79 -8.76 -10.26
N ASN A 109 10.22 -8.40 -11.48
CA ASN A 109 10.81 -9.33 -12.42
C ASN A 109 12.33 -9.39 -12.19
N GLU A 110 12.81 -10.49 -11.64
CA GLU A 110 14.23 -10.66 -11.31
C GLU A 110 15.14 -10.74 -12.55
N GLU A 111 14.65 -11.35 -13.63
CA GLU A 111 15.42 -11.53 -14.87
C GLU A 111 15.71 -10.19 -15.55
N LEU A 112 14.75 -9.28 -15.48
CA LEU A 112 14.81 -7.96 -16.11
C LEU A 112 15.21 -6.85 -15.13
N ASN A 113 15.34 -7.16 -13.84
CA ASN A 113 15.63 -6.21 -12.76
C ASN A 113 14.68 -5.01 -12.80
N GLU A 114 13.39 -5.27 -12.98
CA GLU A 114 12.37 -4.23 -13.15
C GLU A 114 11.06 -4.59 -12.44
N TRP A 115 10.32 -3.56 -12.03
CA TRP A 115 8.99 -3.71 -11.46
C TRP A 115 7.94 -3.60 -12.56
N LYS A 116 7.01 -4.55 -12.61
CA LYS A 116 5.91 -4.55 -13.57
C LYS A 116 4.58 -4.48 -12.87
N GLN A 117 3.67 -3.71 -13.44
CA GLN A 117 2.30 -3.69 -12.96
C GLN A 117 1.61 -5.03 -13.21
N VAL A 118 0.98 -5.54 -12.16
CA VAL A 118 0.11 -6.72 -12.21
C VAL A 118 -1.31 -6.25 -12.47
N ALA A 119 -1.84 -6.64 -13.62
CA ALA A 119 -3.22 -6.37 -14.03
C ALA A 119 -3.57 -4.86 -14.08
N ASN A 120 -4.85 -4.54 -13.97
CA ASN A 120 -5.38 -3.17 -14.05
C ASN A 120 -5.18 -2.35 -12.77
N ASP A 121 -5.31 -1.03 -12.87
CA ASP A 121 -5.36 -0.14 -11.70
C ASP A 121 -6.60 -0.43 -10.83
N LEU A 122 -6.49 -0.18 -9.54
CA LEU A 122 -7.49 -0.49 -8.50
C LEU A 122 -8.35 0.73 -8.13
N GLY A 123 -7.90 1.94 -8.47
CA GLY A 123 -8.50 3.19 -7.99
C GLY A 123 -8.41 3.35 -6.47
N ASP A 124 -8.75 4.53 -5.96
CA ASP A 124 -8.88 4.81 -4.53
C ASP A 124 -7.69 4.34 -3.67
N GLY A 125 -6.48 4.83 -3.94
CA GLY A 125 -5.24 4.41 -3.27
C GLY A 125 -4.75 5.25 -2.10
N THR A 126 -5.62 5.99 -1.41
CA THR A 126 -5.16 6.78 -0.24
C THR A 126 -4.75 5.93 0.95
N HIS A 127 -5.21 4.68 0.99
CA HIS A 127 -4.75 3.64 1.89
C HIS A 127 -4.75 2.31 1.14
N VAL A 128 -3.75 1.47 1.38
CA VAL A 128 -3.64 0.18 0.71
C VAL A 128 -3.14 -0.88 1.69
N LYS A 129 -3.62 -2.10 1.50
CA LYS A 129 -3.17 -3.31 2.21
C LYS A 129 -3.22 -4.52 1.28
N MET A 130 -2.28 -5.44 1.45
CA MET A 130 -2.16 -6.66 0.65
C MET A 130 -2.19 -7.89 1.56
N SER A 131 -2.83 -8.97 1.10
CA SER A 131 -2.75 -10.27 1.78
C SER A 131 -1.36 -10.88 1.64
N ALA A 132 -1.02 -11.77 2.58
CA ALA A 132 0.26 -12.49 2.58
C ALA A 132 0.55 -13.20 1.25
N ASP A 133 -0.48 -13.82 0.65
CA ASP A 133 -0.40 -14.51 -0.64
C ASP A 133 -0.37 -13.57 -1.88
N GLY A 134 -0.49 -12.25 -1.67
CA GLY A 134 -0.47 -11.26 -2.74
C GLY A 134 -1.62 -11.35 -3.76
N ASN A 135 -2.69 -12.12 -3.49
CA ASN A 135 -3.83 -12.29 -4.40
C ASN A 135 -5.09 -11.55 -3.95
N THR A 136 -5.07 -10.94 -2.77
CA THR A 136 -6.16 -10.07 -2.29
C THR A 136 -5.59 -8.74 -1.84
N VAL A 137 -6.27 -7.66 -2.19
CA VAL A 137 -5.89 -6.31 -1.80
C VAL A 137 -7.08 -5.53 -1.31
N ALA A 138 -6.84 -4.66 -0.34
CA ALA A 138 -7.80 -3.70 0.17
C ALA A 138 -7.31 -2.29 -0.14
N VAL A 139 -8.15 -1.49 -0.79
CA VAL A 139 -7.86 -0.09 -1.11
C VAL A 139 -8.92 0.80 -0.48
N GLY A 140 -8.45 1.79 0.26
CA GLY A 140 -9.28 2.69 1.06
C GLY A 140 -9.24 4.10 0.51
N ARG A 141 -10.40 4.74 0.53
CA ARG A 141 -10.52 6.18 0.28
C ARG A 141 -10.71 6.94 1.59
N HIS A 142 -9.78 7.83 1.89
CA HIS A 142 -9.91 8.85 2.92
C HIS A 142 -10.10 10.21 2.25
N PHE A 143 -11.13 10.94 2.69
CA PHE A 143 -11.37 12.29 2.21
C PHE A 143 -10.67 13.28 3.13
N ASP A 144 -9.75 14.08 2.60
CA ASP A 144 -9.15 15.17 3.37
C ASP A 144 -10.09 16.39 3.37
N MET A 145 -10.19 17.02 4.53
CA MET A 145 -11.23 17.97 4.92
C MET A 145 -11.01 19.39 4.42
N ALA A 146 -10.27 19.58 3.33
CA ALA A 146 -10.09 20.90 2.75
C ALA A 146 -11.44 21.62 2.44
N TYR A 147 -12.53 20.86 2.34
CA TYR A 147 -13.89 21.38 2.17
C TYR A 147 -14.53 21.97 3.46
N PHE A 148 -14.12 21.53 4.66
CA PHE A 148 -14.72 21.96 5.93
C PHE A 148 -14.58 23.46 6.21
N PHE A 149 -13.55 24.10 5.67
CA PHE A 149 -13.33 25.54 5.85
C PHE A 149 -14.08 26.42 4.83
N SER A 150 -14.75 25.84 3.82
CA SER A 150 -15.38 26.62 2.74
C SER A 150 -16.89 26.86 2.88
N GLY A 151 -17.53 26.37 3.95
CA GLY A 151 -18.90 26.75 4.32
C GLY A 151 -20.02 26.23 3.41
N GLY A 152 -19.72 25.30 2.49
CA GLY A 152 -20.73 24.65 1.63
C GLY A 152 -21.36 23.43 2.31
N GLU A 153 -22.66 23.22 2.11
CA GLU A 153 -23.38 22.01 2.51
C GLU A 153 -22.63 20.76 2.05
N THR A 154 -22.34 19.87 3.00
CA THR A 154 -21.48 18.71 2.82
C THR A 154 -22.29 17.57 2.19
N PRO A 155 -21.95 17.07 0.98
CA PRO A 155 -22.35 15.72 0.61
C PRO A 155 -21.68 14.79 1.63
N CYS A 156 -22.49 13.98 2.31
CA CYS A 156 -22.02 13.00 3.28
C CYS A 156 -20.85 12.19 2.72
N CYS A 157 -19.74 12.21 3.44
CA CYS A 157 -18.48 11.58 3.09
C CYS A 157 -18.53 10.08 3.41
N ASP A 158 -18.74 9.26 2.39
CA ASP A 158 -18.60 7.81 2.54
C ASP A 158 -17.12 7.45 2.54
N THR A 159 -16.59 7.16 3.72
CA THR A 159 -15.34 6.40 3.84
C THR A 159 -15.65 4.95 3.51
N TYR A 160 -14.90 4.37 2.58
CA TYR A 160 -15.08 2.97 2.21
C TYR A 160 -13.74 2.28 1.95
N VAL A 161 -13.82 0.96 2.02
CA VAL A 161 -12.77 0.04 1.58
C VAL A 161 -13.32 -0.81 0.46
N LYS A 162 -12.60 -0.86 -0.66
CA LYS A 162 -12.84 -1.82 -1.72
C LYS A 162 -11.85 -2.96 -1.55
N VAL A 163 -12.36 -4.18 -1.62
CA VAL A 163 -11.52 -5.38 -1.62
C VAL A 163 -11.53 -5.95 -3.03
N TYR A 164 -10.34 -6.29 -3.53
CA TYR A 164 -10.14 -6.90 -4.83
C TYR A 164 -9.42 -8.23 -4.69
N SER A 165 -9.74 -9.16 -5.58
CA SER A 165 -9.06 -10.44 -5.71
C SER A 165 -8.46 -10.54 -7.11
N LEU A 166 -7.26 -11.11 -7.19
CA LEU A 166 -6.56 -11.37 -8.44
C LEU A 166 -7.18 -12.61 -9.08
N THR A 167 -7.72 -12.45 -10.28
CA THR A 167 -8.31 -13.54 -11.07
C THR A 167 -7.55 -13.68 -12.38
N GLN A 168 -7.57 -14.88 -12.96
CA GLN A 168 -7.10 -15.10 -14.32
C GLN A 168 -8.30 -15.34 -15.23
N ARG A 169 -8.40 -14.55 -16.31
CA ARG A 169 -9.45 -14.67 -17.31
C ARG A 169 -8.83 -14.58 -18.70
N ASP A 170 -9.17 -15.54 -19.55
CA ASP A 170 -8.70 -15.58 -20.94
C ASP A 170 -7.16 -15.50 -21.09
N GLY A 171 -6.43 -16.00 -20.07
CA GLY A 171 -4.97 -16.01 -20.03
C GLY A 171 -4.35 -14.74 -19.41
N GLU A 172 -5.14 -13.70 -19.14
CA GLU A 172 -4.69 -12.45 -18.55
C GLU A 172 -5.09 -12.35 -17.07
N LEU A 173 -4.30 -11.60 -16.30
CA LEU A 173 -4.59 -11.32 -14.90
C LEU A 173 -5.45 -10.06 -14.77
N HIS A 174 -6.44 -10.11 -13.87
CA HIS A 174 -7.36 -9.02 -13.59
C HIS A 174 -7.56 -8.84 -12.09
N TRP A 175 -7.67 -7.59 -11.64
CA TRP A 175 -8.16 -7.31 -10.30
C TRP A 175 -9.67 -7.13 -10.35
N GLU A 176 -10.39 -8.08 -9.75
CA GLU A 176 -11.84 -8.05 -9.68
C GLU A 176 -12.30 -7.61 -8.28
N LYS A 177 -13.21 -6.64 -8.24
CA LYS A 177 -13.74 -6.12 -6.97
C LYS A 177 -14.65 -7.17 -6.33
N ALA A 178 -14.20 -7.73 -5.21
CA ALA A 178 -14.93 -8.72 -4.43
C ALA A 178 -15.96 -8.07 -3.49
N ALA A 179 -15.61 -6.92 -2.89
CA ALA A 179 -16.48 -6.26 -1.91
C ALA A 179 -16.30 -4.74 -1.86
N THR A 180 -17.31 -4.06 -1.32
CA THR A 180 -17.20 -2.66 -0.87
C THR A 180 -17.78 -2.57 0.53
N ILE A 181 -16.96 -2.12 1.46
CA ILE A 181 -17.28 -1.97 2.87
C ILE A 181 -17.41 -0.48 3.14
N ASN A 182 -18.62 -0.02 3.40
CA ASN A 182 -18.85 1.36 3.81
C ASN A 182 -18.60 1.48 5.32
N ALA A 183 -17.69 2.35 5.71
CA ALA A 183 -17.42 2.67 7.11
C ALA A 183 -18.48 3.61 7.71
N GLY A 184 -19.40 4.10 6.87
CA GLY A 184 -20.49 5.01 7.25
C GLY A 184 -20.00 6.47 7.39
N PRO A 185 -20.94 7.42 7.52
CA PRO A 185 -20.62 8.83 7.67
C PRO A 185 -20.16 9.09 9.10
N ARG A 186 -18.85 8.99 9.37
CA ARG A 186 -18.30 9.45 10.64
C ARG A 186 -16.97 10.17 10.51
N TYR A 187 -16.99 11.33 11.13
CA TYR A 187 -15.91 12.24 11.45
C TYR A 187 -14.79 11.52 12.21
N TYR A 188 -13.54 11.64 11.73
CA TYR A 188 -12.32 11.63 12.55
C TYR A 188 -11.87 10.36 13.31
N PHE A 189 -12.37 9.16 13.03
CA PHE A 189 -11.90 7.95 13.73
C PHE A 189 -11.28 6.95 12.76
N GLY A 190 -10.05 6.52 13.05
CA GLY A 190 -9.36 5.49 12.30
C GLY A 190 -10.11 4.17 12.40
N TYR A 191 -10.20 3.48 11.27
CA TYR A 191 -10.88 2.20 11.16
C TYR A 191 -9.82 1.11 11.02
N GLN A 192 -9.81 0.21 11.98
CA GLN A 192 -9.28 -1.12 11.74
C GLN A 192 -10.33 -1.90 10.95
N PHE A 193 -9.94 -2.49 9.84
CA PHE A 193 -10.69 -3.46 9.10
C PHE A 193 -10.03 -4.82 9.31
N VAL A 194 -10.81 -5.88 9.34
CA VAL A 194 -10.29 -7.24 9.28
C VAL A 194 -10.95 -7.84 8.04
N ALA A 195 -10.16 -8.43 7.16
CA ALA A 195 -10.62 -9.03 5.92
C ALA A 195 -10.17 -10.48 5.92
N THR A 196 -10.96 -11.37 6.49
CA THR A 196 -10.63 -12.81 6.54
C THR A 196 -10.66 -13.41 5.13
N SER A 197 -9.61 -14.15 4.75
CA SER A 197 -9.42 -14.76 3.42
C SER A 197 -10.25 -16.02 3.19
N ALA A 198 -11.04 -16.46 4.18
CA ALA A 198 -11.97 -17.56 4.00
C ALA A 198 -12.99 -17.20 2.92
N LEU A 199 -12.86 -17.90 1.78
CA LEU A 199 -13.76 -17.91 0.64
C LEU A 199 -15.20 -17.59 1.09
N ASP A 200 -15.72 -16.47 0.57
CA ASP A 200 -17.10 -15.98 0.69
C ASP A 200 -17.50 -15.11 1.89
N ARG A 201 -16.65 -14.83 2.91
CA ARG A 201 -17.07 -13.94 4.02
C ARG A 201 -15.95 -13.06 4.58
N PHE A 202 -16.07 -11.75 4.37
CA PHE A 202 -15.26 -10.73 5.05
C PHE A 202 -15.87 -10.36 6.40
N ALA A 203 -15.14 -10.55 7.51
CA ALA A 203 -15.56 -10.10 8.83
C ALA A 203 -14.87 -8.80 9.24
N VAL A 204 -15.57 -7.67 9.14
CA VAL A 204 -15.03 -6.34 9.47
C VAL A 204 -15.26 -6.01 10.94
N ALA A 205 -14.19 -5.70 11.68
CA ALA A 205 -14.27 -5.19 13.03
C ALA A 205 -13.68 -3.78 13.11
N ALA A 206 -14.54 -2.76 13.00
CA ALA A 206 -14.15 -1.37 13.24
C ALA A 206 -13.90 -1.15 14.74
N LYS A 207 -12.63 -0.97 15.11
CA LYS A 207 -12.26 -0.50 16.44
C LYS A 207 -11.86 0.96 16.36
N GLU A 208 -12.46 1.80 17.21
CA GLU A 208 -12.13 3.22 17.31
C GLU A 208 -10.65 3.35 17.72
N SER A 209 -9.80 3.80 16.79
CA SER A 209 -8.42 4.16 17.08
C SER A 209 -8.04 5.43 16.32
N TYR A 210 -7.09 6.20 16.86
CA TYR A 210 -6.63 7.40 16.18
C TYR A 210 -5.76 7.00 14.97
N SER A 211 -6.22 7.37 13.76
CA SER A 211 -5.43 7.46 12.51
C SER A 211 -4.80 6.19 11.92
N VAL A 212 -5.22 4.99 12.32
CA VAL A 212 -4.69 3.75 11.72
C VAL A 212 -5.70 3.17 10.71
N PHE A 213 -5.26 3.03 9.45
CA PHE A 213 -5.86 2.10 8.49
C PHE A 213 -5.11 0.78 8.61
N ASP A 214 -5.76 -0.21 9.19
CA ASP A 214 -5.19 -1.55 9.31
C ASP A 214 -6.19 -2.53 8.72
N VAL A 215 -5.74 -3.43 7.84
CA VAL A 215 -6.55 -4.50 7.26
C VAL A 215 -5.80 -5.78 7.57
N THR A 216 -6.34 -6.61 8.45
CA THR A 216 -5.73 -7.92 8.73
C THR A 216 -6.38 -8.98 7.86
N PHE A 217 -5.58 -9.67 7.06
CA PHE A 217 -6.00 -10.90 6.40
C PHE A 217 -5.76 -12.08 7.34
N SER A 218 -6.76 -12.96 7.51
CA SER A 218 -6.61 -14.16 8.33
C SER A 218 -7.16 -15.38 7.63
N ASP A 219 -6.38 -16.46 7.65
CA ASP A 219 -6.74 -17.77 7.14
C ASP A 219 -7.57 -18.61 8.14
N GLN A 220 -8.32 -17.97 9.06
CA GLN A 220 -9.12 -18.73 10.01
C GLN A 220 -10.22 -19.52 9.29
N GLU A 221 -10.00 -20.82 9.13
CA GLU A 221 -11.08 -21.81 9.02
C GLU A 221 -11.90 -21.71 10.32
N ARG A 222 -13.14 -21.24 10.22
CA ARG A 222 -14.08 -21.37 11.34
C ARG A 222 -14.51 -22.83 11.42
N GLU A 223 -14.05 -23.52 12.45
CA GLU A 223 -14.65 -24.77 12.96
C GLU A 223 -16.14 -24.58 13.30
#